data_AF-A0A956WXD2-F1
#
_entry.id   AF-A0A956WXD2-F1
#
_cell.length_a   1.000
_cell.length_b   1.000
_cell.length_c   1.000
_cell.angle_alpha   90.00
_cell.angle_beta   90.00
_cell.angle_gamma   90.00
#
_symmetry.space_group_name_H-M   'P 1'
#
loop_
_entity.id
_entity.type
_entity.pdbx_description
1 polymer ?
#
loop_
_entity_poly.entity_id
_entity_poly.type
_entity_poly.pdbx_seq_one_letter_code
_entity_poly.pdbx_strand_id
1 'polypeptide(L)'
;EVSLVYDGATPGAMILKAEQEAEAGRLSPVMIRQIEKQYRVKLPKAQPAAKPQALGVASAAAGRGTGERAMTEENTNVEQPVEQPEAGVVELDGENAADAEARAALEAIRQIVTQSAAPQGVHLADAVRWLNEQLAQATQERDAARQETARLQPLADQGRAYREDLVTQALAEGVRAMGEAFPEETYRAMLTDAPLEHIRQVRDTFATQAAERFPGGRQTRDNEEENKQSGRTAIPPAAYGVRS
;
A
#
# COMPACT_ATOMS: atom_id res chain seq x y z
N GLU A 1 -11.86 -2.72 -26.82
CA GLU A 1 -12.45 -2.50 -25.48
C GLU A 1 -12.04 -3.66 -24.59
N VAL A 2 -11.03 -3.47 -23.74
CA VAL A 2 -10.57 -4.52 -22.83
C VAL A 2 -11.15 -4.20 -21.46
N SER A 3 -12.21 -4.93 -21.11
CA SER A 3 -12.85 -4.83 -19.81
C SER A 3 -11.88 -5.38 -18.76
N LEU A 4 -11.22 -4.47 -18.04
CA LEU A 4 -10.48 -4.78 -16.81
C LEU A 4 -11.51 -5.01 -15.69
N VAL A 5 -12.31 -6.08 -15.83
CA VAL A 5 -13.05 -6.61 -14.68
C VAL A 5 -12.00 -7.18 -13.75
N TYR A 6 -11.75 -6.47 -12.66
CA TYR A 6 -10.93 -6.93 -11.57
C TYR A 6 -11.41 -8.33 -11.16
N ASP A 7 -10.52 -9.31 -11.31
CA ASP A 7 -10.78 -10.74 -11.12
C ASP A 7 -11.12 -11.09 -9.66
N GLY A 8 -11.32 -10.10 -8.77
CA GLY A 8 -11.81 -10.28 -7.40
C GLY A 8 -13.28 -9.92 -7.19
N ALA A 9 -14.00 -9.42 -8.22
CA ALA A 9 -15.37 -8.91 -8.07
C ALA A 9 -16.47 -9.91 -8.50
N THR A 10 -16.10 -11.05 -9.08
CA THR A 10 -17.06 -12.10 -9.44
C THR A 10 -17.12 -13.17 -8.34
N PRO A 11 -18.33 -13.66 -7.99
CA PRO A 11 -18.48 -14.72 -6.99
C PRO A 11 -17.61 -15.97 -7.26
N GLY A 12 -17.33 -16.27 -8.54
CA GLY A 12 -16.48 -17.39 -8.94
C GLY A 12 -15.03 -17.27 -8.49
N ALA A 13 -14.44 -16.08 -8.58
CA ALA A 13 -13.05 -15.89 -8.18
C ALA A 13 -12.84 -15.91 -6.65
N MET A 14 -13.85 -15.49 -5.89
CA MET A 14 -13.82 -15.64 -4.43
C MET A 14 -13.88 -17.12 -4.01
N ILE A 15 -14.62 -17.96 -4.72
CA ILE A 15 -14.66 -19.41 -4.47
C ILE A 15 -13.29 -20.03 -4.77
N LEU A 16 -12.68 -19.73 -5.92
CA LEU A 16 -11.35 -20.23 -6.28
C LEU A 16 -10.26 -19.83 -5.27
N LYS A 17 -10.32 -18.60 -4.79
CA LYS A 17 -9.40 -18.12 -3.75
C LYS A 17 -9.64 -18.82 -2.41
N ALA A 18 -10.90 -19.02 -2.02
CA ALA A 18 -11.24 -19.75 -0.81
C ALA A 18 -10.81 -21.23 -0.87
N GLU A 19 -10.91 -21.88 -2.03
CA GLU A 19 -10.40 -23.23 -2.25
C GLU A 19 -8.89 -23.29 -2.06
N GLN A 20 -8.15 -22.35 -2.68
CA GLN A 20 -6.69 -22.29 -2.58
C GLN A 20 -6.21 -22.04 -1.13
N GLU A 21 -6.91 -21.20 -0.38
CA GLU A 21 -6.58 -20.93 1.03
C GLU A 21 -7.00 -22.06 1.97
N ALA A 22 -8.05 -22.81 1.63
CA ALA A 22 -8.51 -23.98 2.38
C ALA A 22 -7.55 -25.15 2.17
N GLU A 23 -7.08 -25.35 0.94
CA GLU A 23 -6.06 -26.34 0.60
C GLU A 23 -4.71 -26.03 1.25
N ALA A 24 -4.33 -24.75 1.31
CA ALA A 24 -3.14 -24.29 2.02
C ALA A 24 -3.27 -24.33 3.56
N GLY A 25 -4.44 -24.72 4.10
CA GLY A 25 -4.68 -24.81 5.55
C GLY A 25 -4.67 -23.47 6.28
N ARG A 26 -4.79 -22.34 5.56
CA ARG A 26 -4.80 -20.98 6.14
C ARG A 26 -6.18 -20.54 6.62
N LEU A 27 -7.24 -21.22 6.17
CA LEU A 27 -8.62 -20.95 6.55
C LEU A 27 -9.03 -21.74 7.79
N SER A 28 -9.64 -21.04 8.77
CA SER A 28 -10.18 -21.68 9.97
C SER A 28 -11.43 -22.51 9.63
N PRO A 29 -11.72 -23.59 10.38
CA PRO A 29 -12.92 -24.41 10.14
C PRO A 29 -14.24 -23.65 10.24
N VAL A 30 -14.28 -22.58 11.03
CA VAL A 30 -15.46 -21.71 11.17
C VAL A 30 -15.68 -20.87 9.91
N MET A 31 -14.59 -20.33 9.34
CA MET A 31 -14.63 -19.54 8.11
C MET A 31 -15.03 -20.40 6.90
N ILE A 32 -14.54 -21.64 6.82
CA ILE A 32 -14.94 -22.60 5.79
C ILE A 32 -16.47 -22.80 5.81
N ARG A 33 -17.05 -23.10 6.98
CA ARG A 33 -18.51 -23.30 7.10
C ARG A 33 -19.32 -22.07 6.68
N GLN A 34 -18.80 -20.88 6.94
CA GLN A 34 -19.44 -19.63 6.54
C GLN A 34 -19.43 -19.44 5.02
N ILE A 35 -18.29 -19.70 4.37
CA ILE A 35 -18.16 -19.62 2.91
C ILE A 35 -19.02 -20.70 2.23
N GLU A 36 -19.04 -21.92 2.76
CA GLU A 36 -19.90 -23.01 2.26
C GLU A 36 -21.39 -22.64 2.36
N LYS A 37 -21.82 -22.00 3.46
CA LYS A 37 -23.21 -21.54 3.65
C LYS A 37 -23.59 -20.41 2.70
N GLN A 38 -22.68 -19.45 2.47
CA GLN A 38 -22.93 -18.27 1.64
C GLN A 38 -22.98 -18.63 0.15
N TYR A 39 -22.05 -19.45 -0.32
CA TYR A 39 -21.92 -19.78 -1.74
C TYR A 39 -22.56 -21.12 -2.13
N ARG A 40 -23.05 -21.90 -1.15
CA ARG A 40 -23.61 -23.25 -1.36
C ARG A 40 -22.65 -24.20 -2.09
N VAL A 41 -21.35 -24.00 -1.91
CA VAL A 41 -20.26 -24.85 -2.45
C VAL A 41 -19.60 -25.59 -1.28
N LYS A 42 -19.05 -26.78 -1.52
CA LYS A 42 -18.25 -27.52 -0.52
C LYS A 42 -16.77 -27.29 -0.79
N LEU A 43 -16.04 -26.76 0.18
CA LEU A 43 -14.61 -26.51 0.03
C LEU A 43 -13.80 -27.76 0.44
N PRO A 44 -12.65 -28.02 -0.20
CA PRO A 44 -11.78 -29.12 0.19
C PRO A 44 -11.25 -28.87 1.61
N LYS A 45 -11.40 -29.88 2.48
CA LYS A 45 -10.79 -29.84 3.81
C LYS A 45 -9.31 -30.16 3.66
N ALA A 46 -8.45 -29.32 4.24
CA ALA A 46 -7.00 -29.57 4.29
C ALA A 46 -6.73 -31.00 4.79
N GLN A 47 -6.16 -31.84 3.92
CA GLN A 47 -5.57 -33.10 4.36
C GLN A 47 -4.36 -32.76 5.23
N PRO A 48 -4.14 -33.41 6.38
CA PRO A 48 -2.92 -33.22 7.14
C PRO A 48 -1.75 -33.72 6.30
N ALA A 49 -1.08 -32.79 5.61
CA ALA A 49 0.08 -33.08 4.80
C ALA A 49 1.20 -33.63 5.69
N ALA A 50 1.78 -34.73 5.21
CA ALA A 50 2.91 -35.42 5.80
C ALA A 50 4.06 -34.45 6.12
N LYS A 51 4.69 -34.69 7.27
CA LYS A 51 5.78 -33.90 7.83
C LYS A 51 6.95 -33.70 6.84
N PRO A 52 7.60 -32.53 6.81
CA PRO A 52 8.81 -32.31 6.02
C PRO A 52 9.97 -33.15 6.57
N GLN A 53 10.67 -33.84 5.66
CA GLN A 53 11.94 -34.52 5.96
C GLN A 53 13.02 -33.48 6.26
N ALA A 54 13.58 -33.52 7.47
CA ALA A 54 14.80 -32.84 7.84
C ALA A 54 15.95 -33.87 7.89
N LEU A 55 17.02 -33.58 7.14
CA LEU A 55 18.27 -34.33 7.10
C LEU A 55 19.20 -33.89 8.26
N GLY A 56 19.58 -34.84 9.12
CA GLY A 56 20.79 -34.86 9.99
C GLY A 56 20.75 -33.97 11.25
N VAL A 57 21.32 -34.33 12.43
CA VAL A 57 22.07 -35.50 12.92
C VAL A 57 22.02 -35.44 14.47
N ALA A 58 21.79 -36.58 15.15
CA ALA A 58 22.02 -36.91 16.59
C ALA A 58 21.32 -36.04 17.66
N SER A 59 20.81 -36.51 18.81
CA SER A 59 21.13 -37.67 19.65
C SER A 59 19.92 -37.97 20.57
N ALA A 60 19.98 -39.13 21.23
CA ALA A 60 18.89 -39.95 21.75
C ALA A 60 18.38 -39.64 23.19
N ALA A 61 17.30 -40.36 23.52
CA ALA A 61 16.69 -40.70 24.83
C ALA A 61 15.58 -39.75 25.33
N ALA A 62 14.42 -40.18 25.83
CA ALA A 62 13.75 -41.48 25.97
C ALA A 62 12.30 -41.23 26.49
N GLY A 63 11.38 -42.18 26.28
CA GLY A 63 10.10 -42.30 27.02
C GLY A 63 8.85 -42.06 26.15
N ARG A 64 8.26 -43.11 25.54
CA ARG A 64 7.13 -43.93 26.06
C ARG A 64 5.97 -43.06 26.57
N GLY A 65 4.75 -43.12 26.06
CA GLY A 65 4.10 -44.00 25.11
C GLY A 65 2.58 -43.93 25.34
N THR A 66 1.80 -44.27 24.30
CA THR A 66 0.46 -44.88 24.33
C THR A 66 -0.69 -44.17 25.07
N GLY A 67 -1.88 -44.01 24.51
CA GLY A 67 -2.46 -44.71 23.37
C GLY A 67 -3.82 -44.18 22.97
N GLU A 68 -4.25 -44.71 21.84
CA GLU A 68 -5.49 -44.51 21.12
C GLU A 68 -6.73 -44.82 21.98
N ARG A 69 -7.85 -44.18 21.64
CA ARG A 69 -9.06 -44.93 21.26
C ARG A 69 -10.06 -44.07 20.50
N ALA A 70 -10.55 -44.65 19.44
CA ALA A 70 -11.57 -44.17 18.53
C ALA A 70 -12.94 -44.79 18.86
N MET A 71 -13.98 -44.21 18.26
CA MET A 71 -15.29 -44.81 17.92
C MET A 71 -16.23 -45.09 19.11
N THR A 72 -17.55 -44.92 19.07
CA THR A 72 -18.54 -44.54 18.04
C THR A 72 -19.84 -44.24 18.80
N GLU A 73 -20.67 -43.34 18.29
CA GLU A 73 -22.03 -43.12 18.77
C GLU A 73 -22.95 -44.25 18.32
N GLU A 74 -23.71 -44.84 19.23
CA GLU A 74 -24.94 -45.56 18.92
C GLU A 74 -26.03 -45.21 19.93
N ASN A 75 -27.21 -44.99 19.38
CA ASN A 75 -28.41 -44.41 19.94
C ASN A 75 -29.28 -45.53 20.51
N THR A 76 -29.89 -45.38 21.69
CA THR A 76 -31.20 -46.00 21.98
C THR A 76 -31.88 -45.42 23.22
N ASN A 77 -33.14 -45.08 22.98
CA ASN A 77 -34.21 -44.62 23.85
C ASN A 77 -34.72 -45.72 24.81
N VAL A 78 -34.93 -45.43 26.10
CA VAL A 78 -35.96 -46.05 26.99
C VAL A 78 -36.36 -45.08 28.11
N GLU A 79 -37.66 -45.05 28.40
CA GLU A 79 -38.41 -44.27 29.39
C GLU A 79 -38.09 -44.55 30.87
N GLN A 80 -38.16 -43.48 31.70
CA GLN A 80 -38.60 -43.30 33.11
C GLN A 80 -38.57 -44.47 34.14
N PRO A 81 -38.26 -44.25 35.45
CA PRO A 81 -39.03 -43.32 36.31
C PRO A 81 -38.28 -42.57 37.43
N VAL A 82 -39.07 -41.71 38.08
CA VAL A 82 -38.82 -40.78 39.19
C VAL A 82 -38.19 -41.43 40.43
N GLU A 83 -37.06 -40.90 40.90
CA GLU A 83 -36.67 -40.94 42.32
C GLU A 83 -36.06 -39.58 42.72
N GLN A 84 -36.72 -38.92 43.68
CA GLN A 84 -36.17 -37.81 44.44
C GLN A 84 -35.09 -38.35 45.40
N PRO A 85 -34.00 -37.60 45.62
CA PRO A 85 -33.42 -37.56 46.94
C PRO A 85 -33.34 -36.12 47.45
N GLU A 86 -34.03 -35.91 48.57
CA GLU A 86 -33.53 -35.34 49.83
C GLU A 86 -32.54 -34.16 49.72
N ALA A 87 -32.98 -33.03 50.25
CA ALA A 87 -32.21 -31.82 50.48
C ALA A 87 -30.93 -32.08 51.29
N GLY A 88 -29.84 -32.36 50.59
CA GLY A 88 -28.48 -32.16 51.10
C GLY A 88 -28.13 -30.69 51.00
N VAL A 89 -27.85 -30.06 52.14
CA VAL A 89 -27.23 -28.73 52.21
C VAL A 89 -25.90 -28.81 51.47
N VAL A 90 -25.85 -28.31 50.24
CA VAL A 90 -24.60 -28.12 49.51
C VAL A 90 -23.98 -26.84 50.05
N GLU A 91 -22.99 -27.01 50.91
CA GLU A 91 -22.04 -25.98 51.30
C GLU A 91 -21.34 -25.51 50.01
N LEU A 92 -21.71 -24.31 49.55
CA LEU A 92 -21.21 -23.68 48.32
C LEU A 92 -19.81 -23.07 48.54
N ASP A 93 -18.85 -23.87 48.99
CA ASP A 93 -17.45 -23.44 49.16
C ASP A 93 -16.58 -23.87 47.97
N GLY A 94 -17.04 -23.50 46.78
CA GLY A 94 -16.31 -23.70 45.54
C GLY A 94 -16.63 -22.57 44.58
N GLU A 95 -15.95 -21.43 44.71
CA GLU A 95 -15.90 -20.46 43.62
C GLU A 95 -15.38 -21.18 42.39
N ASN A 96 -16.24 -21.42 41.40
CA ASN A 96 -15.86 -22.13 40.19
C ASN A 96 -14.70 -21.38 39.54
N ALA A 97 -13.68 -22.10 39.06
CA ALA A 97 -12.53 -21.50 38.40
C ALA A 97 -12.94 -20.56 37.23
N ALA A 98 -14.06 -20.84 36.57
CA ALA A 98 -14.66 -19.99 35.55
C ALA A 98 -15.14 -18.62 36.10
N ASP A 99 -15.67 -18.58 37.32
CA ASP A 99 -16.08 -17.35 37.99
C ASP A 99 -14.86 -16.51 38.41
N ALA A 100 -13.78 -17.16 38.83
CA ALA A 100 -12.51 -16.50 39.14
C ALA A 100 -11.87 -15.87 37.88
N GLU A 101 -11.88 -16.59 36.75
CA GLU A 101 -11.38 -16.09 35.47
C GLU A 101 -12.21 -14.91 34.95
N ALA A 102 -13.55 -14.99 35.02
CA ALA A 102 -14.45 -13.92 34.61
C ALA A 102 -14.23 -12.64 35.45
N ARG A 103 -14.04 -12.78 36.77
CA ARG A 103 -13.73 -11.65 37.66
C ARG A 103 -12.37 -11.03 37.33
N ALA A 104 -11.34 -11.85 37.08
CA ALA A 104 -10.02 -11.38 36.69
C ALA A 104 -10.07 -10.60 35.36
N ALA A 105 -10.82 -11.09 34.37
CA ALA A 105 -11.02 -10.41 33.10
C ALA A 105 -11.74 -9.07 33.25
N LEU A 106 -12.79 -9.01 34.08
CA LEU A 106 -13.51 -7.76 34.37
C LEU A 106 -12.61 -6.73 35.04
N GLU A 107 -11.76 -7.15 35.99
CA GLU A 107 -10.83 -6.25 36.66
C GLU A 107 -9.76 -5.71 35.70
N ALA A 108 -9.25 -6.54 34.79
CA ALA A 108 -8.35 -6.09 33.74
C ALA A 108 -9.01 -5.05 32.81
N ILE A 109 -10.27 -5.28 32.39
CA ILE A 109 -11.02 -4.32 31.59
C ILE A 109 -11.22 -3.01 32.37
N ARG A 110 -11.52 -3.09 33.67
CA ARG A 110 -11.66 -1.91 34.53
C ARG A 110 -10.36 -1.10 34.64
N GLN A 111 -9.22 -1.77 34.77
CA GLN A 111 -7.91 -1.11 34.78
C GLN A 111 -7.61 -0.42 33.45
N ILE A 112 -7.92 -1.07 32.31
CA ILE A 112 -7.75 -0.45 30.99
C ILE A 112 -8.65 0.78 30.84
N VAL A 113 -9.92 0.68 31.24
CA VAL A 113 -10.87 1.79 31.16
C VAL A 113 -10.45 2.97 32.04
N THR A 114 -9.96 2.72 33.25
CA THR A 114 -9.48 3.78 34.15
C THR A 114 -8.22 4.48 33.63
N GLN A 115 -7.39 3.80 32.85
CA GLN A 115 -6.23 4.40 32.19
C GLN A 115 -6.58 5.09 30.85
N SER A 116 -7.79 4.89 30.35
CA SER A 116 -8.26 5.45 29.08
C SER A 116 -8.89 6.83 29.25
N ALA A 117 -9.22 7.48 28.13
CA ALA A 117 -9.98 8.73 28.10
C ALA A 117 -11.50 8.52 28.34
N ALA A 118 -11.94 7.30 28.66
CA ALA A 118 -13.34 7.02 28.90
C ALA A 118 -13.91 7.86 30.06
N PRO A 119 -15.20 8.21 30.00
CA PRO A 119 -15.87 8.89 31.11
C PRO A 119 -15.69 8.11 32.41
N GLN A 120 -15.34 8.81 33.49
CA GLN A 120 -15.21 8.23 34.82
C GLN A 120 -16.56 8.27 35.54
N GLY A 121 -16.80 7.32 36.44
CA GLY A 121 -18.03 7.26 37.24
C GLY A 121 -19.26 6.70 36.51
N VAL A 122 -19.11 6.18 35.29
CA VAL A 122 -20.15 5.44 34.56
C VAL A 122 -19.97 3.92 34.70
N HIS A 123 -21.00 3.15 34.35
CA HIS A 123 -20.88 1.69 34.33
C HIS A 123 -19.84 1.23 33.30
N LEU A 124 -19.10 0.16 33.63
CA LEU A 124 -18.03 -0.36 32.79
C LEU A 124 -18.48 -0.67 31.35
N ALA A 125 -19.69 -1.21 31.19
CA ALA A 125 -20.27 -1.52 29.88
C ALA A 125 -20.49 -0.26 29.02
N ASP A 126 -20.85 0.88 29.63
CA ASP A 126 -21.05 2.15 28.93
C ASP A 126 -19.70 2.76 28.54
N ALA A 127 -18.70 2.67 29.42
CA ALA A 127 -17.33 3.09 29.12
C ALA A 127 -16.72 2.29 27.95
N VAL A 128 -16.91 0.97 27.93
CA VAL A 128 -16.44 0.11 26.82
C VAL A 128 -17.18 0.45 25.52
N ARG A 129 -18.50 0.70 25.58
CA ARG A 129 -19.27 1.13 24.40
C ARG A 129 -18.76 2.44 23.84
N TRP A 130 -18.52 3.42 24.71
CA TRP A 130 -17.94 4.71 24.31
C TRP A 130 -16.57 4.54 23.67
N LEU A 131 -15.68 3.72 24.24
CA LEU A 131 -14.36 3.45 23.66
C LEU A 131 -14.46 2.81 22.27
N ASN A 132 -15.40 1.87 22.07
CA ASN A 132 -15.62 1.25 20.77
C ASN A 132 -16.17 2.24 19.74
N GLU A 133 -17.06 3.14 20.14
CA GLU A 133 -17.57 4.22 19.28
C GLU A 133 -16.44 5.18 18.89
N GLN A 134 -15.59 5.56 19.85
CA GLN A 134 -14.41 6.39 19.57
C GLN A 134 -13.40 5.70 18.66
N LEU A 135 -13.16 4.40 18.85
CA LEU A 135 -12.30 3.62 17.96
C LEU A 135 -12.87 3.59 16.55
N ALA A 136 -14.18 3.36 16.40
CA ALA A 136 -14.85 3.38 15.11
C ALA A 136 -14.71 4.75 14.42
N GLN A 137 -14.96 5.83 15.15
CA GLN A 137 -14.79 7.20 14.63
C GLN A 137 -13.35 7.47 14.21
N ALA A 138 -12.36 7.15 15.05
CA ALA A 138 -10.95 7.35 14.73
C ALA A 138 -10.51 6.54 13.51
N THR A 139 -11.00 5.30 13.36
CA THR A 139 -10.72 4.49 12.16
C THR A 139 -11.32 5.11 10.90
N GLN A 140 -12.54 5.63 10.97
CA GLN A 140 -13.20 6.30 9.86
C GLN A 140 -12.44 7.58 9.46
N GLU A 141 -12.05 8.41 10.42
CA GLU A 141 -11.28 9.63 10.18
C GLU A 141 -9.92 9.32 9.56
N ARG A 142 -9.21 8.32 10.09
CA ARG A 142 -7.95 7.84 9.53
C ARG A 142 -8.11 7.37 8.09
N ASP A 143 -9.16 6.60 7.81
CA ASP A 143 -9.38 6.05 6.48
C ASP A 143 -9.77 7.14 5.48
N ALA A 144 -10.58 8.13 5.90
CA ALA A 144 -10.86 9.32 5.11
C ALA A 144 -9.60 10.14 4.81
N ALA A 145 -8.76 10.39 5.81
CA ALA A 145 -7.48 11.10 5.63
C ALA A 145 -6.53 10.35 4.68
N ARG A 146 -6.49 9.01 4.76
CA ARG A 146 -5.70 8.16 3.86
C ARG A 146 -6.21 8.25 2.42
N GLN A 147 -7.51 8.21 2.22
CA GLN A 147 -8.12 8.36 0.89
C GLN A 147 -7.80 9.74 0.29
N GLU A 148 -7.90 10.80 1.10
CA GLU A 148 -7.56 12.15 0.63
C GLU A 148 -6.08 12.29 0.31
N THR A 149 -5.20 11.72 1.15
CA THR A 149 -3.75 11.67 0.86
C THR A 149 -3.48 10.94 -0.44
N ALA A 150 -4.11 9.78 -0.67
CA ALA A 150 -3.96 9.02 -1.91
C ALA A 150 -4.48 9.80 -3.13
N ARG A 151 -5.55 10.58 -2.98
CA ARG A 151 -6.10 11.45 -4.03
C ARG A 151 -5.17 12.62 -4.36
N LEU A 152 -4.55 13.23 -3.35
CA LEU A 152 -3.68 14.39 -3.50
C LEU A 152 -2.25 14.03 -3.93
N GLN A 153 -1.78 12.83 -3.60
CA GLN A 153 -0.44 12.34 -3.93
C GLN A 153 -0.05 12.56 -5.41
N PRO A 154 -0.85 12.14 -6.42
CA PRO A 154 -0.47 12.33 -7.82
C PRO A 154 -0.40 13.81 -8.22
N LEU A 155 -1.24 14.69 -7.65
CA LEU A 155 -1.16 16.13 -7.92
C LEU A 155 0.11 16.72 -7.31
N ALA A 156 0.50 16.27 -6.12
CA ALA A 156 1.75 16.67 -5.50
C ALA A 156 2.98 16.18 -6.30
N ASP A 157 2.93 14.95 -6.83
CA ASP A 157 3.97 14.41 -7.71
C ASP A 157 4.11 15.25 -8.99
N GLN A 158 2.99 15.61 -9.64
CA GLN A 158 2.98 16.49 -10.80
C GLN A 158 3.54 17.89 -10.48
N GLY A 159 3.19 18.45 -9.32
CA GLY A 159 3.72 19.74 -8.86
C GLY A 159 5.23 19.71 -8.62
N ARG A 160 5.77 18.61 -8.07
CA ARG A 160 7.21 18.40 -7.92
C ARG A 160 7.92 18.29 -9.26
N ALA A 161 7.40 17.46 -10.17
CA ALA A 161 7.97 17.32 -11.51
C ALA A 161 7.98 18.66 -12.28
N TYR A 162 6.87 19.41 -12.23
CA TYR A 162 6.79 20.72 -12.86
C TYR A 162 7.82 21.72 -12.30
N ARG A 163 8.05 21.69 -10.98
CA ARG A 163 9.10 22.51 -10.34
C ARG A 163 10.48 22.12 -10.85
N GLU A 164 10.80 20.83 -10.87
CA GLU A 164 12.10 20.34 -11.37
C GLU A 164 12.34 20.73 -12.82
N ASP A 165 11.30 20.63 -13.67
CA ASP A 165 11.36 21.08 -15.06
C ASP A 165 11.62 22.58 -15.17
N LEU A 166 10.94 23.41 -14.36
CA LEU A 166 11.15 24.85 -14.34
C LEU A 166 12.56 25.23 -13.88
N VAL A 167 13.08 24.56 -12.84
CA VAL A 167 14.47 24.77 -12.38
C VAL A 167 15.44 24.40 -13.50
N THR A 168 15.23 23.25 -14.15
CA THR A 168 16.08 22.80 -15.26
C THR A 168 16.06 23.80 -16.42
N GLN A 169 14.89 24.33 -16.79
CA GLN A 169 14.77 25.38 -17.80
C GLN A 169 15.51 26.67 -17.38
N ALA A 170 15.37 27.10 -16.13
CA ALA A 170 16.05 28.28 -15.61
C ALA A 170 17.58 28.14 -15.67
N LEU A 171 18.10 26.97 -15.27
CA LEU A 171 19.53 26.67 -15.33
C LEU A 171 20.03 26.61 -16.78
N ALA A 172 19.28 25.99 -17.68
CA ALA A 172 19.63 25.93 -19.10
C ALA A 172 19.73 27.33 -19.74
N GLU A 173 18.77 28.22 -19.44
CA GLU A 173 18.83 29.61 -19.90
C GLU A 173 19.98 30.38 -19.24
N GLY A 174 20.30 30.11 -17.96
CA GLY A 174 21.46 30.67 -17.26
C GLY A 174 22.78 30.29 -17.93
N VAL A 175 22.96 29.00 -18.25
CA VAL A 175 24.11 28.49 -19.03
C VAL A 175 24.13 29.10 -20.42
N ARG A 176 22.97 29.27 -21.08
CA ARG A 176 22.90 29.93 -22.40
C ARG A 176 23.32 31.40 -22.34
N ALA A 177 22.97 32.13 -21.28
CA ALA A 177 23.29 33.54 -21.12
C ALA A 177 24.77 33.79 -20.76
N MET A 178 25.33 32.97 -19.86
CA MET A 178 26.64 33.20 -19.25
C MET A 178 27.72 32.17 -19.64
N GLY A 179 27.35 31.07 -20.28
CA GLY A 179 28.26 29.99 -20.66
C GLY A 179 28.86 29.27 -19.45
N GLU A 180 30.13 28.90 -19.56
CA GLU A 180 30.89 28.19 -18.51
C GLU A 180 31.04 28.97 -17.20
N ALA A 181 30.85 30.30 -17.22
CA ALA A 181 30.93 31.13 -16.02
C ALA A 181 29.66 31.04 -15.15
N PHE A 182 28.62 30.35 -15.59
CA PHE A 182 27.37 30.21 -14.84
C PHE A 182 27.55 29.25 -13.64
N PRO A 183 27.31 29.69 -12.40
CA PRO A 183 27.41 28.82 -11.24
C PRO A 183 26.13 27.96 -11.09
N GLU A 184 25.99 26.95 -11.94
CA GLU A 184 24.78 26.12 -12.06
C GLU A 184 24.35 25.52 -10.71
N GLU A 185 25.28 24.93 -9.97
CA GLU A 185 24.96 24.26 -8.70
C GLU A 185 24.46 25.23 -7.62
N THR A 186 25.02 26.45 -7.58
CA THR A 186 24.57 27.50 -6.65
C THR A 186 23.15 27.94 -6.96
N TYR A 187 22.84 28.16 -8.25
CA TYR A 187 21.48 28.51 -8.65
C TYR A 187 20.51 27.33 -8.48
N ARG A 188 20.94 26.09 -8.71
CA ARG A 188 20.13 24.89 -8.48
C ARG A 188 19.70 24.80 -7.03
N ALA A 189 20.65 24.91 -6.10
CA ALA A 189 20.36 24.90 -4.67
C ALA A 189 19.41 26.04 -4.26
N MET A 190 19.62 27.25 -4.80
CA MET A 190 18.76 28.40 -4.51
C MET A 190 17.33 28.24 -5.06
N LEU A 191 17.17 27.68 -6.27
CA LEU A 191 15.89 27.61 -6.97
C LEU A 191 15.02 26.42 -6.54
N THR A 192 15.61 25.34 -6.01
CA THR A 192 14.86 24.16 -5.54
C THR A 192 13.79 24.53 -4.51
N ASP A 193 14.10 25.40 -3.56
CA ASP A 193 13.19 25.81 -2.48
C ASP A 193 12.44 27.12 -2.77
N ALA A 194 12.76 27.80 -3.88
CA ALA A 194 12.17 29.09 -4.21
C ALA A 194 10.68 28.99 -4.61
N PRO A 195 9.87 30.05 -4.46
CA PRO A 195 8.51 30.09 -5.02
C PRO A 195 8.54 29.94 -6.55
N LEU A 196 7.52 29.27 -7.14
CA LEU A 196 7.47 29.01 -8.60
C LEU A 196 7.53 30.29 -9.45
N GLU A 197 6.94 31.39 -8.96
CA GLU A 197 7.01 32.70 -9.62
C GLU A 197 8.45 33.22 -9.69
N HIS A 198 9.24 33.01 -8.62
CA HIS A 198 10.64 33.43 -8.60
C HIS A 198 11.47 32.62 -9.58
N ILE A 199 11.26 31.30 -9.66
CA ILE A 199 11.93 30.43 -10.63
C ILE A 199 11.64 30.90 -12.07
N ARG A 200 10.37 31.23 -12.37
CA ARG A 200 9.98 31.80 -13.66
C ARG A 200 10.64 33.14 -13.95
N GLN A 201 10.65 34.05 -12.98
CA GLN A 201 11.31 35.35 -13.13
C GLN A 201 12.80 35.21 -13.43
N VAL A 202 13.50 34.30 -12.74
CA VAL A 202 14.92 34.03 -12.96
C VAL A 202 15.15 33.44 -14.35
N ARG A 203 14.35 32.44 -14.77
CA ARG A 203 14.39 31.88 -16.12
C ARG A 203 14.22 32.96 -17.19
N ASP A 204 13.19 33.79 -17.07
CA ASP A 204 12.84 34.80 -18.08
C ASP A 204 13.90 35.91 -18.16
N THR A 205 14.51 36.25 -17.02
CA THR A 205 15.65 37.16 -16.96
C THR A 205 16.85 36.60 -17.71
N PHE A 206 17.22 35.33 -17.48
CA PHE A 206 18.31 34.70 -18.22
C PHE A 206 17.99 34.52 -19.70
N ALA A 207 16.75 34.17 -20.06
CA ALA A 207 16.33 34.06 -21.45
C ALA A 207 16.49 35.40 -22.20
N THR A 208 16.16 36.52 -21.54
CA THR A 208 16.34 37.87 -22.10
C THR A 208 17.84 38.19 -22.26
N GLN A 209 18.66 37.94 -21.25
CA GLN A 209 20.11 38.13 -21.32
C GLN A 209 20.75 37.27 -22.43
N ALA A 210 20.31 36.01 -22.57
CA ALA A 210 20.75 35.12 -23.63
C ALA A 210 20.35 35.62 -25.01
N ALA A 211 19.13 36.16 -25.17
CA ALA A 211 18.64 36.72 -26.42
C ALA A 211 19.40 38.00 -26.82
N GLU A 212 19.77 38.85 -25.87
CA GLU A 212 20.61 40.03 -26.10
C GLU A 212 22.03 39.65 -26.55
N ARG A 213 22.61 38.61 -25.92
CA ARG A 213 23.97 38.15 -26.21
C ARG A 213 24.07 37.35 -27.52
N PHE A 214 23.04 36.57 -27.81
CA PHE A 214 22.94 35.75 -29.02
C PHE A 214 21.61 36.04 -29.73
N PRO A 215 21.47 37.22 -30.38
CA PRO A 215 20.32 37.48 -31.23
C PRO A 215 20.35 36.43 -32.33
N GLY A 216 19.38 35.53 -32.37
CA GLY A 216 19.43 34.29 -33.15
C GLY A 216 19.98 34.48 -34.57
N GLY A 217 20.98 33.69 -34.98
CA GLY A 217 21.44 33.64 -36.37
C GLY A 217 20.39 32.95 -37.26
N ARG A 218 20.19 33.28 -38.53
CA ARG A 218 20.84 34.20 -39.47
C ARG A 218 19.92 35.40 -39.72
N GLN A 219 20.37 36.62 -39.41
CA GLN A 219 19.92 37.79 -40.14
C GLN A 219 20.68 37.77 -41.47
N THR A 220 20.25 36.95 -42.44
CA THR A 220 20.51 37.30 -43.84
C THR A 220 19.74 38.58 -44.08
N ARG A 221 20.34 39.72 -43.76
CA ARG A 221 19.98 40.95 -44.45
C ARG A 221 20.24 40.64 -45.91
N ASP A 222 19.18 40.57 -46.70
CA ASP A 222 19.28 40.77 -48.14
C ASP A 222 19.85 42.18 -48.33
N ASN A 223 21.18 42.31 -48.27
CA ASN A 223 21.88 43.45 -48.83
C ASN A 223 21.81 43.27 -50.35
N GLU A 224 20.62 43.45 -50.91
CA GLU A 224 20.52 43.90 -52.29
C GLU A 224 21.12 45.31 -52.34
N GLU A 225 22.01 45.52 -53.31
CA GLU A 225 22.64 46.78 -53.70
C GLU A 225 23.92 47.21 -52.94
N GLU A 226 25.04 46.55 -53.24
CA GLU A 226 26.26 47.18 -53.83
C GLU A 226 27.48 46.26 -53.65
N ASN A 227 27.75 45.38 -54.62
CA ASN A 227 29.11 45.29 -55.16
C ASN A 227 29.10 44.63 -56.55
N LYS A 228 29.37 45.44 -57.57
CA LYS A 228 29.62 44.96 -58.93
C LYS A 228 30.94 44.19 -58.96
N GLN A 229 30.91 43.06 -59.66
CA GLN A 229 32.04 42.43 -60.37
C GLN A 229 33.24 41.92 -59.55
N SER A 230 33.34 40.59 -59.44
CA SER A 230 34.58 39.88 -59.81
C SER A 230 34.37 38.36 -59.96
N GLY A 231 34.60 37.85 -61.16
CA GLY A 231 35.13 36.50 -61.37
C GLY A 231 34.14 35.32 -61.38
N ARG A 232 33.39 35.13 -62.47
CA ARG A 232 32.96 33.78 -62.86
C ARG A 232 34.21 33.00 -63.27
N THR A 233 34.73 32.16 -62.37
CA THR A 233 35.73 31.15 -62.71
C THR A 233 35.11 30.18 -63.69
N ALA A 234 35.52 30.26 -64.96
CA ALA A 234 35.16 29.31 -65.99
C ALA A 234 35.72 27.93 -65.61
N ILE A 235 34.84 26.95 -65.41
CA ILE A 235 35.24 25.56 -65.24
C ILE A 235 35.72 25.07 -66.61
N PRO A 236 36.98 24.60 -66.77
CA PRO A 236 37.47 24.11 -68.05
C PRO A 236 36.74 22.81 -68.46
N PRO A 237 36.40 22.64 -69.75
CA PRO A 237 35.58 21.53 -70.25
C PRO A 237 36.27 20.15 -70.23
N ALA A 238 37.47 20.01 -69.64
CA ALA A 238 38.21 18.75 -69.55
C ALA A 238 37.68 17.77 -68.48
N ALA A 239 36.60 18.12 -67.76
CA ALA A 239 36.04 17.28 -66.69
C ALA A 239 34.99 16.24 -67.17
N TYR A 240 34.59 16.26 -68.45
CA TYR A 240 33.74 15.21 -69.01
C TYR A 240 34.60 14.14 -69.67
N GLY A 241 35.02 13.16 -68.87
CA GLY A 241 35.65 11.94 -69.36
C GLY A 241 34.73 11.22 -70.35
N VAL A 242 35.08 11.29 -71.63
CA VAL A 242 34.54 10.41 -72.68
C VAL A 242 35.11 9.02 -72.44
N ARG A 243 34.25 8.08 -72.02
CA ARG A 243 34.57 6.65 -72.06
C ARG A 243 34.41 6.19 -73.50
N SER A 244 35.47 5.64 -74.06
CA SER A 244 35.47 4.82 -75.28
C SER A 244 35.99 3.45 -74.91
#